data_AF-A0A7V3A7N7-F1
#
_entry.id   AF-A0A7V3A7N7-F1
#
_cell.length_a   1.000
_cell.length_b   1.000
_cell.length_c   1.000
_cell.angle_alpha   90.00
_cell.angle_beta   90.00
_cell.angle_gamma   90.00
#
_symmetry.space_group_name_H-M   'P 1'
#
loop_
_entity.id
_entity.type
_entity.pdbx_description
1 polymer ?
#
loop_
_entity_poly.entity_id
_entity_poly.type
_entity_poly.pdbx_seq_one_letter_code
_entity_poly.pdbx_strand_id
1 'polypeptide(L)'
;MLAGQIYRKGYLVADILTSARGLIALYLAYLCWQGRAVLDEFMVLIFACWLSDCLDGYFARRSYRLGHLADLDGWVDWAVYIITLLYGTLLGHYSWLFFFGFVGLNVLAFWLSKSIYVNQAFHFLYILLGFRTVWQESIFWRKFFILWVAGVIFFKRQRLLVQIREFLSGWNYLLHGKSSGANRT
;
A
#
# COMPACT_ATOMS: atom_id res chain seq x y z
N MET A 1 24.94 -10.83 19.65
CA MET A 1 25.72 -10.79 18.38
C MET A 1 24.89 -11.13 17.14
N LEU A 2 23.98 -12.12 17.18
CA LEU A 2 23.07 -12.47 16.05
C LEU A 2 22.15 -11.33 15.59
N ALA A 3 21.51 -10.63 16.54
CA ALA A 3 20.62 -9.51 16.20
C ALA A 3 21.35 -8.39 15.43
N GLY A 4 22.62 -8.11 15.76
CA GLY A 4 23.43 -7.08 15.08
C GLY A 4 23.80 -7.44 13.63
N GLN A 5 23.96 -8.73 13.31
CA GLN A 5 24.20 -9.19 11.94
C GLN A 5 22.91 -9.15 11.09
N ILE A 6 21.76 -9.47 11.68
CA ILE A 6 20.44 -9.34 11.03
C ILE A 6 20.17 -7.88 10.68
N TYR A 7 20.46 -6.93 11.58
CA TYR A 7 20.29 -5.50 11.29
C TYR A 7 21.22 -4.98 10.20
N ARG A 8 22.48 -5.45 10.13
CA ARG A 8 23.41 -5.09 9.04
C ARG A 8 22.96 -5.59 7.66
N LYS A 9 22.18 -6.69 7.62
CA LYS A 9 21.59 -7.25 6.39
C LYS A 9 20.09 -6.93 6.23
N GLY A 10 19.55 -6.01 7.03
CA GLY A 10 18.12 -5.66 6.98
C GLY A 10 17.65 -5.19 5.60
N TYR A 11 18.54 -4.56 4.82
CA TYR A 11 18.28 -4.17 3.44
C TYR A 11 18.00 -5.37 2.52
N LEU A 12 18.69 -6.49 2.71
CA LEU A 12 18.51 -7.71 1.93
C LEU A 12 17.19 -8.40 2.29
N VAL A 13 16.79 -8.34 3.56
CA VAL A 13 15.46 -8.80 4.00
C VAL A 13 14.37 -7.95 3.35
N ALA A 14 14.53 -6.63 3.32
CA ALA A 14 13.59 -5.73 2.64
C ALA A 14 13.50 -6.01 1.12
N ASP A 15 14.64 -6.25 0.45
CA ASP A 15 14.67 -6.61 -0.98
C ASP A 15 13.96 -7.95 -1.25
N ILE A 16 14.16 -8.97 -0.39
CA ILE A 16 13.45 -10.26 -0.50
C ILE A 16 11.95 -10.08 -0.31
N LEU A 17 11.53 -9.31 0.70
CA LEU A 17 10.10 -9.07 0.97
C LEU A 17 9.43 -8.30 -0.17
N THR A 18 10.12 -7.31 -0.75
CA THR A 18 9.66 -6.58 -1.94
C THR A 18 9.51 -7.52 -3.14
N SER A 19 10.51 -8.36 -3.39
CA SER A 19 10.47 -9.35 -4.47
C SER A 19 9.33 -10.36 -4.29
N ALA A 20 9.12 -10.83 -3.05
CA ALA A 20 8.03 -11.74 -2.72
C ALA A 20 6.66 -11.09 -2.98
N ARG A 21 6.47 -9.82 -2.63
CA ARG A 21 5.26 -9.07 -2.98
C ARG A 21 5.06 -8.98 -4.49
N GLY A 22 6.13 -8.77 -5.27
CA GLY A 22 6.06 -8.77 -6.72
C GLY A 22 5.52 -10.09 -7.28
N LEU A 23 6.03 -11.22 -6.77
CA LEU A 23 5.55 -12.55 -7.14
C LEU A 23 4.09 -12.78 -6.70
N ILE A 24 3.73 -12.36 -5.49
CA ILE A 24 2.35 -12.44 -5.00
C ILE A 24 1.43 -11.58 -5.87
N ALA A 25 1.84 -10.39 -6.32
CA ALA A 25 1.05 -9.54 -7.19
C ALA A 25 0.74 -10.23 -8.53
N LEU A 26 1.73 -10.88 -9.14
CA LEU A 26 1.50 -11.67 -10.36
C LEU A 26 0.51 -12.80 -10.13
N TYR A 27 0.63 -13.50 -9.00
CA TYR A 27 -0.28 -14.58 -8.65
C TYR A 27 -1.70 -14.09 -8.31
N LEU A 28 -1.83 -12.96 -7.61
CA LEU A 28 -3.12 -12.30 -7.34
C LEU A 28 -3.82 -11.91 -8.63
N ALA A 29 -3.09 -11.38 -9.62
CA ALA A 29 -3.65 -11.04 -10.93
C ALA A 29 -4.19 -12.28 -11.67
N TYR A 30 -3.53 -13.43 -11.52
CA TYR A 30 -4.03 -14.71 -12.03
C TYR A 30 -5.29 -15.16 -11.25
N LEU A 31 -5.28 -15.10 -9.93
CA LEU A 31 -6.43 -15.47 -9.08
C LEU A 31 -7.68 -14.66 -9.39
N CYS A 32 -7.54 -13.39 -9.78
CA CYS A 32 -8.68 -12.52 -10.07
C CYS A 32 -9.69 -13.14 -11.06
N TRP A 33 -9.20 -13.91 -12.05
CA TRP A 33 -10.04 -14.55 -13.06
C TRP A 33 -10.88 -15.71 -12.54
N GLN A 34 -10.58 -16.26 -11.37
CA GLN A 34 -11.31 -17.36 -10.75
C GLN A 34 -12.52 -16.88 -9.93
N GLY A 35 -12.72 -15.56 -9.82
CA GLY A 35 -13.91 -14.97 -9.21
C GLY A 35 -14.03 -15.24 -7.71
N ARG A 36 -15.26 -15.43 -7.22
CA ARG A 36 -15.57 -15.50 -5.77
C ARG A 36 -15.01 -16.73 -5.06
N ALA A 37 -14.75 -17.82 -5.80
CA ALA A 37 -14.30 -19.08 -5.22
C ALA A 37 -12.93 -18.98 -4.53
N VAL A 38 -12.10 -18.03 -4.96
CA VAL A 38 -10.73 -17.83 -4.44
C VAL A 38 -10.64 -16.63 -3.49
N LEU A 39 -11.77 -16.11 -2.98
CA LEU A 39 -11.77 -14.94 -2.10
C LEU A 39 -10.88 -15.14 -0.87
N ASP A 40 -10.93 -16.32 -0.24
CA ASP A 40 -10.15 -16.59 0.96
C ASP A 40 -8.65 -16.57 0.68
N GLU A 41 -8.22 -17.22 -0.41
CA GLU A 41 -6.83 -17.23 -0.85
C GLU A 41 -6.36 -15.82 -1.23
N PHE A 42 -7.19 -15.09 -1.97
CA PHE A 42 -6.93 -13.70 -2.34
C PHE A 42 -6.71 -12.82 -1.09
N MET A 43 -7.60 -12.93 -0.11
CA MET A 43 -7.51 -12.14 1.13
C MET A 43 -6.30 -12.49 1.97
N VAL A 44 -5.96 -13.78 2.11
CA VAL A 44 -4.74 -14.23 2.81
C VAL A 44 -3.50 -13.60 2.18
N LEU A 45 -3.41 -13.60 0.86
CA LEU A 45 -2.29 -13.03 0.13
C LEU A 45 -2.22 -11.50 0.27
N ILE A 46 -3.35 -10.79 0.23
CA ILE A 46 -3.38 -9.34 0.49
C ILE A 46 -2.86 -9.02 1.89
N PHE A 47 -3.31 -9.75 2.91
CA PHE A 47 -2.79 -9.55 4.27
C PHE A 47 -1.32 -9.94 4.41
N ALA A 48 -0.86 -10.96 3.68
CA ALA A 48 0.56 -11.30 3.62
C ALA A 48 1.39 -10.16 3.01
N CYS A 49 0.93 -9.55 1.91
CA CYS A 49 1.55 -8.36 1.32
C CYS A 49 1.61 -7.21 2.34
N TRP A 50 0.51 -6.88 3.00
CA TRP A 50 0.48 -5.81 4.01
C TRP A 50 1.33 -6.08 5.24
N LEU A 51 1.39 -7.34 5.69
CA LEU A 51 2.28 -7.74 6.76
C LEU A 51 3.74 -7.59 6.33
N SER A 52 4.08 -8.01 5.11
CA SER A 52 5.42 -7.87 4.57
C SER A 52 5.85 -6.41 4.43
N ASP A 53 4.95 -5.50 4.01
CA ASP A 53 5.15 -4.03 3.98
C ASP A 53 5.31 -3.40 5.38
N CYS A 54 4.78 -4.07 6.40
CA CYS A 54 5.03 -3.65 7.77
C CYS A 54 6.44 -4.04 8.23
N LEU A 55 6.92 -5.21 7.81
CA LEU A 55 8.17 -5.81 8.24
C LEU A 55 9.37 -5.25 7.48
N ASP A 56 9.29 -5.12 6.16
CA ASP A 56 10.36 -4.57 5.33
C ASP A 56 10.72 -3.14 5.77
N GLY A 57 9.75 -2.26 6.02
CA GLY A 57 9.98 -0.91 6.49
C GLY A 57 10.59 -0.93 7.89
N TYR A 58 10.23 -1.89 8.73
CA TYR A 58 10.86 -2.06 10.05
C TYR A 58 12.34 -2.43 9.91
N PHE A 59 12.68 -3.36 9.03
CA PHE A 59 14.07 -3.77 8.79
C PHE A 59 14.88 -2.71 8.06
N ALA A 60 14.31 -2.04 7.05
CA ALA A 60 14.95 -0.97 6.29
C ALA A 60 15.35 0.21 7.21
N ARG A 61 14.47 0.65 8.11
CA ARG A 61 14.78 1.74 9.07
C ARG A 61 15.87 1.40 10.09
N ARG A 62 16.08 0.11 10.34
CA ARG A 62 17.13 -0.38 11.26
C ARG A 62 18.40 -0.78 10.52
N SER A 63 18.37 -0.79 9.20
CA SER A 63 19.53 -0.97 8.35
C SER A 63 20.18 0.39 8.07
N TYR A 64 21.51 0.43 8.08
CA TYR A 64 22.26 1.66 7.81
C TYR A 64 22.35 1.99 6.31
N ARG A 65 21.63 1.26 5.44
CA ARG A 65 21.70 1.35 3.97
C ARG A 65 20.33 1.09 3.37
N LEU A 66 20.01 1.79 2.28
CA LEU A 66 18.84 1.49 1.46
C LEU A 66 19.04 0.16 0.71
N GLY A 67 17.96 -0.60 0.52
CA GLY A 67 17.93 -1.80 -0.32
C GLY A 67 18.02 -1.46 -1.80
N HIS A 68 18.44 -2.41 -2.64
CA HIS A 68 18.57 -2.18 -4.08
C HIS A 68 17.22 -2.13 -4.78
N LEU A 69 16.17 -2.68 -4.17
CA LEU A 69 14.81 -2.70 -4.70
C LEU A 69 13.91 -1.65 -4.05
N ALA A 70 14.46 -0.75 -3.23
CA ALA A 70 13.69 0.28 -2.54
C ALA A 70 12.90 1.19 -3.50
N ASP A 71 13.42 1.44 -4.70
CA ASP A 71 12.74 2.24 -5.73
C ASP A 71 11.59 1.47 -6.42
N LEU A 72 11.64 0.14 -6.41
CA LEU A 72 10.61 -0.74 -6.99
C LEU A 72 9.47 -1.02 -6.01
N ASP A 73 9.72 -0.83 -4.72
CA ASP A 73 8.77 -1.10 -3.64
C ASP A 73 7.43 -0.39 -3.85
N GLY A 74 7.48 0.92 -4.13
CA GLY A 74 6.29 1.71 -4.40
C GLY A 74 5.51 1.26 -5.64
N TRP A 75 6.18 0.71 -6.65
CA TRP A 75 5.52 0.17 -7.86
C TRP A 75 4.83 -1.16 -7.60
N VAL A 76 5.46 -2.04 -6.82
CA VAL A 76 4.90 -3.33 -6.43
C VAL A 76 3.64 -3.12 -5.59
N ASP A 77 3.69 -2.23 -4.60
CA ASP A 77 2.52 -1.90 -3.78
C ASP A 77 1.38 -1.31 -4.62
N TRP A 78 1.71 -0.41 -5.54
CA TRP A 78 0.74 0.17 -6.46
C TRP A 78 0.05 -0.89 -7.33
N ALA A 79 0.80 -1.88 -7.80
CA ALA A 79 0.24 -3.01 -8.54
C ALA A 79 -0.75 -3.82 -7.67
N VAL A 80 -0.40 -4.13 -6.41
CA VAL A 80 -1.30 -4.83 -5.47
C VAL A 80 -2.60 -4.05 -5.25
N TYR A 81 -2.52 -2.72 -5.11
CA TYR A 81 -3.71 -1.87 -4.96
C TYR A 81 -4.59 -1.87 -6.21
N ILE A 82 -4.01 -1.78 -7.41
CA ILE A 82 -4.76 -1.87 -8.67
C ILE A 82 -5.42 -3.25 -8.80
N ILE A 83 -4.70 -4.33 -8.49
CA ILE A 83 -5.23 -5.70 -8.53
C ILE A 83 -6.41 -5.86 -7.56
N THR A 84 -6.36 -5.22 -6.39
CA THR A 84 -7.48 -5.21 -5.44
C THR A 84 -8.74 -4.58 -6.05
N LEU A 85 -8.60 -3.45 -6.74
CA LEU A 85 -9.73 -2.82 -7.44
C LEU A 85 -10.18 -3.64 -8.65
N LEU A 86 -9.24 -4.24 -9.40
CA LEU A 86 -9.52 -5.12 -10.53
C LEU A 86 -10.37 -6.32 -10.08
N TYR A 87 -10.01 -6.95 -8.96
CA TYR A 87 -10.78 -8.05 -8.40
C TYR A 87 -12.20 -7.63 -8.06
N GLY A 88 -12.38 -6.50 -7.36
CA GLY A 88 -13.71 -5.94 -7.10
C GLY A 88 -14.52 -5.64 -8.36
N THR A 89 -13.86 -5.19 -9.43
CA THR A 89 -14.46 -4.94 -10.74
C THR A 89 -14.92 -6.23 -11.40
N LEU A 90 -14.07 -7.27 -11.40
CA LEU A 90 -14.40 -8.60 -11.94
C LEU A 90 -15.54 -9.29 -11.17
N LEU A 91 -15.64 -9.04 -9.86
CA LEU A 91 -16.75 -9.51 -9.03
C LEU A 91 -18.08 -8.77 -9.27
N GLY A 92 -18.06 -7.69 -10.07
CA GLY A 92 -19.22 -6.88 -10.44
C GLY A 92 -19.53 -5.71 -9.50
N HIS A 93 -18.63 -5.37 -8.56
CA HIS A 93 -18.87 -4.27 -7.60
C HIS A 93 -18.57 -2.88 -8.15
N TYR A 94 -17.82 -2.83 -9.25
CA TYR A 94 -17.44 -1.62 -9.96
C TYR A 94 -17.58 -1.86 -11.47
N SER A 95 -17.88 -0.80 -12.22
CA SER A 95 -17.89 -0.88 -13.67
C SER A 95 -16.46 -0.77 -14.23
N TRP A 96 -16.23 -1.36 -15.41
CA TRP A 96 -14.96 -1.20 -16.12
C TRP A 96 -14.62 0.27 -16.42
N LEU A 97 -15.63 1.09 -16.72
CA LEU A 97 -15.44 2.54 -16.90
C LEU A 97 -14.90 3.21 -15.64
N PHE A 98 -15.45 2.85 -14.47
CA PHE A 98 -14.94 3.35 -13.20
C PHE A 98 -13.50 2.86 -12.95
N PHE A 99 -13.20 1.59 -13.20
CA PHE A 99 -11.86 1.04 -13.04
C PHE A 99 -10.82 1.80 -13.88
N PHE A 100 -11.02 1.88 -15.20
CA PHE A 100 -10.07 2.55 -16.09
C PHE A 100 -10.01 4.05 -15.83
N GLY A 101 -11.15 4.69 -15.55
CA GLY A 101 -11.21 6.10 -15.19
C GLY A 101 -10.45 6.40 -13.90
N PHE A 102 -10.64 5.60 -12.86
CA PHE A 102 -9.98 5.79 -11.57
C PHE A 102 -8.47 5.57 -11.64
N VAL A 103 -8.02 4.48 -12.29
CA VAL A 103 -6.59 4.20 -12.51
C VAL A 103 -5.97 5.29 -13.38
N GLY A 104 -6.63 5.71 -14.46
CA GLY A 104 -6.17 6.78 -15.33
C GLY A 104 -6.05 8.12 -14.60
N LEU A 105 -7.02 8.47 -13.74
CA LEU A 105 -6.96 9.66 -12.90
C LEU A 105 -5.81 9.61 -11.89
N ASN A 106 -5.54 8.45 -11.28
CA ASN A 106 -4.36 8.27 -10.42
C ASN A 106 -3.07 8.57 -11.21
N VAL A 107 -2.88 7.90 -12.35
CA VAL A 107 -1.67 8.05 -13.18
C VAL A 107 -1.50 9.50 -13.61
N LEU A 108 -2.57 10.16 -14.07
CA LEU A 108 -2.54 11.55 -14.50
C LEU A 108 -2.23 12.49 -13.32
N ALA A 109 -2.87 12.31 -12.17
CA ALA A 109 -2.64 13.13 -10.98
C ALA A 109 -1.20 12.97 -10.46
N PHE A 110 -0.65 11.75 -10.47
CA PHE A 110 0.74 11.52 -10.12
C PHE A 110 1.69 12.15 -11.15
N TRP A 111 1.42 12.01 -12.45
CA TRP A 111 2.25 12.58 -13.51
C TRP A 111 2.30 14.11 -13.46
N LEU A 112 1.16 14.76 -13.23
CA LEU A 112 1.05 16.22 -13.12
C LEU A 112 1.68 16.77 -11.85
N SER A 113 1.46 16.11 -10.70
CA SER A 113 1.94 16.63 -9.41
C SER A 113 3.38 16.19 -9.08
N LYS A 114 3.82 15.05 -9.61
CA LYS A 114 5.04 14.32 -9.23
C LYS A 114 5.17 14.14 -7.71
N SER A 115 4.04 14.15 -6.99
CA SER A 115 3.99 14.19 -5.54
C SER A 115 3.68 12.81 -4.99
N ILE A 116 4.58 12.30 -4.13
CA ILE A 116 4.39 11.04 -3.42
C ILE A 116 3.12 11.10 -2.55
N TYR A 117 2.79 12.26 -1.99
CA TYR A 117 1.59 12.44 -1.16
C TYR A 117 0.28 12.29 -1.95
N VAL A 118 0.27 12.69 -3.22
CA VAL A 118 -0.89 12.50 -4.10
C VAL A 118 -1.07 11.01 -4.37
N ASN A 119 0.01 10.28 -4.67
CA ASN A 119 -0.09 8.83 -4.87
C ASN A 119 -0.53 8.10 -3.59
N GLN A 120 -0.03 8.50 -2.42
CA GLN A 120 -0.47 7.96 -1.12
C GLN A 120 -1.95 8.21 -0.85
N ALA A 121 -2.50 9.36 -1.25
CA ALA A 121 -3.94 9.63 -1.14
C ALA A 121 -4.74 8.60 -1.95
N PHE A 122 -4.31 8.30 -3.17
CA PHE A 122 -4.95 7.27 -3.97
C PHE A 122 -4.76 5.86 -3.40
N HIS A 123 -3.61 5.52 -2.82
CA HIS A 123 -3.43 4.23 -2.13
C HIS A 123 -4.49 4.06 -1.04
N PHE A 124 -4.73 5.11 -0.24
CA PHE A 124 -5.79 5.09 0.75
C PHE A 124 -7.18 4.88 0.13
N LEU A 125 -7.48 5.53 -1.00
CA LEU A 125 -8.73 5.31 -1.73
C LEU A 125 -8.86 3.88 -2.27
N TYR A 126 -7.79 3.29 -2.82
CA TYR A 126 -7.80 1.88 -3.24
C TYR A 126 -8.09 0.93 -2.08
N ILE A 127 -7.51 1.19 -0.89
CA ILE A 127 -7.79 0.42 0.32
C ILE A 127 -9.29 0.52 0.69
N LEU A 128 -9.89 1.71 0.63
CA LEU A 128 -11.32 1.89 0.90
C LEU A 128 -12.20 1.17 -0.11
N LEU A 129 -11.85 1.21 -1.40
CA LEU A 129 -12.57 0.51 -2.46
C LEU A 129 -12.45 -1.02 -2.30
N GLY A 130 -11.26 -1.52 -1.96
CA GLY A 130 -11.05 -2.93 -1.61
C GLY A 130 -11.86 -3.34 -0.38
N PHE A 131 -11.87 -2.51 0.65
CA PHE A 131 -12.67 -2.75 1.86
C PHE A 131 -14.17 -2.80 1.57
N ARG A 132 -14.68 -1.92 0.70
CA ARG A 132 -16.07 -1.97 0.24
C ARG A 132 -16.38 -3.31 -0.43
N THR A 133 -15.51 -3.81 -1.29
CA THR A 133 -15.67 -5.16 -1.90
C THR A 133 -15.74 -6.23 -0.82
N VAL A 134 -14.80 -6.25 0.14
CA VAL A 134 -14.80 -7.21 1.24
C VAL A 134 -16.08 -7.13 2.07
N TRP A 135 -16.58 -5.92 2.31
CA TRP A 135 -17.81 -5.68 3.07
C TRP A 135 -19.04 -6.33 2.43
N GLN A 136 -19.07 -6.38 1.10
CA GLN A 136 -20.14 -6.98 0.30
C GLN A 136 -20.00 -8.50 0.17
N GLU A 137 -18.77 -9.04 0.23
CA GLU A 137 -18.49 -10.45 -0.01
C GLU A 137 -18.51 -11.34 1.24
N SER A 138 -17.90 -10.92 2.35
CA SER A 138 -17.70 -11.82 3.49
C SER A 138 -17.70 -11.11 4.84
N ILE A 139 -18.60 -11.56 5.73
CA ILE A 139 -18.70 -11.08 7.11
C ILE A 139 -17.42 -11.42 7.90
N PHE A 140 -16.81 -12.59 7.64
CA PHE A 140 -15.58 -13.01 8.29
C PHE A 140 -14.44 -12.05 7.94
N TRP A 141 -14.18 -11.85 6.65
CA TRP A 141 -13.10 -10.97 6.19
C TRP A 141 -13.34 -9.51 6.56
N ARG A 142 -14.60 -9.07 6.58
CA ARG A 142 -14.97 -7.74 7.09
C ARG A 142 -14.51 -7.56 8.54
N LYS A 143 -14.83 -8.50 9.43
CA LYS A 143 -14.42 -8.44 10.85
C LYS A 143 -12.89 -8.49 10.97
N PHE A 144 -12.25 -9.38 10.22
CA PHE A 144 -10.80 -9.52 10.23
C PHE A 144 -10.11 -8.24 9.76
N PHE A 145 -10.60 -7.60 8.71
CA PHE A 145 -10.07 -6.33 8.21
C PHE A 145 -10.18 -5.21 9.25
N ILE A 146 -11.32 -5.09 9.93
CA ILE A 146 -11.51 -4.11 11.02
C ILE A 146 -10.48 -4.37 12.13
N LEU A 147 -10.33 -5.63 12.55
CA LEU A 147 -9.36 -6.02 13.56
C LEU A 147 -7.92 -5.70 13.12
N TRP A 148 -7.59 -5.98 11.87
CA TRP A 148 -6.29 -5.68 11.28
C TRP A 148 -5.98 -4.18 11.30
N VAL A 149 -6.91 -3.36 10.80
CA VAL A 149 -6.77 -1.88 10.81
C VAL A 149 -6.62 -1.37 12.24
N ALA A 150 -7.44 -1.85 13.18
CA ALA A 150 -7.32 -1.50 14.59
C ALA A 150 -5.95 -1.87 15.16
N GLY A 151 -5.42 -3.05 14.83
CA GLY A 151 -4.08 -3.50 15.20
C GLY A 151 -2.99 -2.59 14.63
N VAL A 152 -3.04 -2.28 13.32
CA VAL A 152 -2.09 -1.38 12.67
C VAL A 152 -2.12 0.01 13.32
N ILE A 153 -3.32 0.55 13.59
CA ILE A 153 -3.48 1.84 14.29
C ILE A 153 -2.85 1.78 15.67
N PHE A 154 -3.14 0.73 16.45
CA PHE A 154 -2.62 0.59 17.80
C PHE A 154 -1.09 0.49 17.84
N PHE A 155 -0.49 -0.36 17.01
CA PHE A 155 0.96 -0.60 16.99
C PHE A 155 1.75 0.51 16.30
N LYS A 156 1.19 1.17 15.27
CA LYS A 156 1.86 2.23 14.50
C LYS A 156 1.38 3.65 14.82
N ARG A 157 0.59 3.86 15.89
CA ARG A 157 -0.03 5.16 16.24
C ARG A 157 0.90 6.37 16.14
N GLN A 158 2.13 6.26 16.68
CA GLN A 158 3.09 7.37 16.66
C GLN A 158 3.52 7.72 15.23
N ARG A 159 3.74 6.71 14.40
CA ARG A 159 4.11 6.89 12.99
C ARG A 159 2.94 7.41 12.16
N LEU A 160 1.73 6.92 12.42
CA LEU A 160 0.53 7.41 11.74
C LEU A 160 0.31 8.89 12.00
N LEU A 161 0.53 9.37 13.24
CA LEU A 161 0.45 10.80 13.54
C LEU A 161 1.47 11.63 12.74
N VAL A 162 2.69 11.13 12.57
CA VAL A 162 3.70 11.79 11.73
C VAL A 162 3.28 11.80 10.27
N GLN A 163 2.86 10.66 9.73
CA GLN A 163 2.40 10.55 8.34
C GLN A 163 1.19 11.43 8.05
N ILE A 164 0.22 11.53 8.98
CA ILE A 164 -0.94 12.41 8.85
C ILE A 164 -0.49 13.87 8.80
N ARG A 165 0.45 14.28 9.68
CA ARG A 165 0.99 15.65 9.67
C ARG A 165 1.73 15.97 8.38
N GLU A 166 2.57 15.05 7.89
CA GLU A 166 3.28 15.18 6.61
C GLU A 166 2.33 15.22 5.42
N PHE A 167 1.26 14.42 5.44
CA PHE A 167 0.23 14.43 4.42
C PHE A 167 -0.50 15.77 4.39
N LEU A 168 -0.93 16.28 5.55
CA LEU A 168 -1.61 17.57 5.66
C LEU A 168 -0.70 18.73 5.24
N SER A 169 0.59 18.71 5.62
CA SER A 169 1.54 19.73 5.19
C SER A 169 1.82 19.68 3.68
N GLY A 170 1.92 18.48 3.09
CA GLY A 170 2.05 18.28 1.65
C GLY A 170 0.84 18.80 0.86
N TRP A 171 -0.38 18.57 1.37
CA TRP A 171 -1.60 19.13 0.77
C TRP A 171 -1.68 20.65 0.91
N ASN A 172 -1.32 21.19 2.06
CA ASN A 172 -1.24 22.65 2.23
C ASN A 172 -0.23 23.26 1.26
N TYR A 173 0.91 22.61 1.03
CA TYR A 173 1.90 23.04 0.05
C TYR A 173 1.35 23.02 -1.39
N LEU A 174 0.62 21.97 -1.78
CA LEU A 174 0.00 21.86 -3.10
C LEU A 174 -1.12 22.88 -3.33
N LEU A 175 -1.93 23.17 -2.31
CA LEU A 175 -3.08 24.08 -2.42
C LEU A 175 -2.69 25.55 -2.30
N HIS A 176 -1.70 25.89 -1.47
CA HIS A 176 -1.38 27.28 -1.12
C HIS A 176 -0.02 27.75 -1.62
N GLY A 177 0.72 26.92 -2.37
CA GLY A 177 1.95 27.31 -3.08
C GLY A 177 2.85 28.26 -2.29
N LYS A 178 3.59 27.73 -1.29
CA LYS A 178 4.40 28.48 -0.32
C LYS A 178 3.62 29.52 0.50
N SER A 179 3.45 29.21 1.78
CA SER A 179 3.51 30.23 2.84
C SER A 179 4.58 29.86 3.85
N SER A 180 5.57 30.75 3.96
CA SER A 180 6.56 30.92 5.05
C SER A 180 7.59 29.81 5.32
N GLY A 181 8.86 30.13 5.02
CA GLY A 181 9.99 29.65 5.82
C GLY A 181 10.94 28.68 5.12
N ALA A 182 11.78 29.23 4.24
CA ALA A 182 13.12 28.67 4.16
C ALA A 182 13.79 28.86 5.52
N ASN A 183 14.06 27.77 6.23
CA ASN A 183 15.24 27.68 7.08
C ASN A 183 15.85 26.30 6.86
N ARG A 184 16.71 26.24 5.84
CA ARG A 184 17.82 25.32 5.82
C ARG A 184 18.87 25.90 6.78
N THR A 185 19.02 25.27 7.93
CA THR A 185 20.27 25.16 8.68
C THR A 185 20.24 23.81 9.36
#